data_AF-A0A368N3C3-F1
#
_entry.id   AF-A0A368N3C3-F1
#
_cell.length_a   1.000
_cell.length_b   1.000
_cell.length_c   1.000
_cell.angle_alpha   90.00
_cell.angle_beta   90.00
_cell.angle_gamma   90.00
#
_symmetry.space_group_name_H-M   'P 1'
#
loop_
_entity.id
_entity.type
_entity.pdbx_description
1 polymer ?
#
loop_
_entity_poly.entity_id
_entity_poly.type
_entity_poly.pdbx_seq_one_letter_code
_entity_poly.pdbx_strand_id
1 'polypeptide(L)' 'MLIIPVKDGESIDRALKKYKRKFDKTGVIRKLRSRQQFIKPSVIKRQKIQKAAHKQREASLEEQS' A
#
# COMPACT_ATOMS: atom_id res chain seq x y z
N MET A 1 -11.56 -8.25 10.02
CA MET A 1 -11.99 -7.25 11.03
C MET A 1 -10.77 -6.78 11.78
N LEU A 2 -10.55 -5.46 11.93
CA LEU A 2 -9.38 -4.93 12.63
C LEU A 2 -9.74 -4.67 14.09
N ILE A 3 -9.20 -5.49 14.99
CA ILE A 3 -9.31 -5.31 16.44
C ILE A 3 -8.06 -4.59 16.94
N ILE A 4 -8.26 -3.59 17.81
CA ILE A 4 -7.19 -2.81 18.42
C ILE A 4 -7.46 -2.77 19.93
N PRO A 5 -6.59 -3.40 20.73
CA PRO A 5 -6.72 -3.34 22.17
C PRO A 5 -6.38 -1.94 22.66
N VAL A 6 -7.27 -1.35 23.46
CA VAL A 6 -7.03 -0.10 24.18
C VAL A 6 -6.86 -0.48 25.66
N LYS A 7 -5.84 0.07 26.32
CA LYS A 7 -5.63 -0.12 27.77
C LYS A 7 -6.27 1.03 28.54
N ASP A 8 -6.69 0.76 29.78
CA ASP A 8 -7.23 1.79 30.68
C ASP A 8 -6.17 2.87 30.94
N GLY A 9 -6.51 4.13 30.64
CA GLY A 9 -5.62 5.29 30.70
C GLY A 9 -4.95 5.70 29.37
N GLU A 10 -5.16 4.99 28.25
CA GLU A 10 -4.76 5.50 26.94
C GLU A 10 -5.72 6.60 26.45
N SER A 11 -5.17 7.70 25.93
CA SER A 11 -5.98 8.72 25.28
C SER A 11 -6.63 8.17 24.00
N ILE A 12 -7.91 8.50 23.80
CA ILE A 12 -8.72 8.08 22.63
C ILE A 12 -8.00 8.40 21.32
N ASP A 13 -7.33 9.55 21.24
CA ASP A 13 -6.56 9.98 20.06
C ASP A 13 -5.44 9.02 19.67
N ARG A 14 -4.75 8.42 20.67
CA ARG A 14 -3.70 7.44 20.40
C ARG A 14 -4.28 6.16 19.82
N ALA A 15 -5.42 5.70 20.33
CA ALA A 15 -6.14 4.55 19.80
C ALA A 15 -6.60 4.79 18.35
N LEU A 16 -7.18 5.97 18.06
CA LEU A 16 -7.58 6.37 16.71
C LEU A 16 -6.40 6.43 15.73
N LYS A 17 -5.27 6.99 16.17
CA LYS A 17 -4.06 7.05 15.33
C LYS A 17 -3.49 5.66 15.04
N LYS A 18 -3.48 4.75 16.02
CA LYS A 18 -3.12 3.33 15.82
C LYS A 18 -4.08 2.67 14.84
N TYR A 19 -5.38 2.93 14.96
CA TYR A 19 -6.39 2.43 14.02
C TYR A 19 -6.15 2.88 12.59
N LYS A 20 -6.00 4.18 12.39
CA LYS A 20 -5.74 4.76 11.07
C LYS A 20 -4.49 4.13 10.43
N ARG A 21 -3.39 4.05 11.17
CA ARG A 21 -2.15 3.40 10.69
C ARG A 21 -2.35 1.92 10.34
N LYS A 22 -3.07 1.17 11.17
CA LYS A 22 -3.33 -0.26 10.95
C LYS A 22 -4.22 -0.45 9.72
N PHE A 23 -5.25 0.38 9.57
CA PHE A 23 -6.15 0.39 8.42
C PHE A 23 -5.41 0.75 7.13
N ASP A 24 -4.59 1.80 7.13
CA ASP A 24 -3.77 2.18 5.98
C ASP A 24 -2.78 1.07 5.60
N LYS A 25 -2.14 0.43 6.59
CA LYS A 25 -1.24 -0.72 6.38
C LYS A 25 -1.94 -1.92 5.75
N THR A 26 -3.21 -2.17 6.06
CA THR A 26 -3.98 -3.24 5.39
C THR A 26 -4.27 -2.95 3.92
N GLY A 27 -4.17 -1.68 3.48
CA GLY A 27 -4.32 -1.29 2.09
C GLY A 27 -5.72 -1.56 1.52
N VAL A 28 -6.74 -1.63 2.38
CA VAL A 28 -8.12 -1.97 2.00
C VAL A 28 -8.67 -0.98 0.98
N ILE A 29 -8.44 0.33 1.17
CA ILE A 29 -8.86 1.37 0.21
C ILE A 29 -8.24 1.12 -1.17
N ARG A 30 -6.94 0.79 -1.21
CA ARG A 30 -6.23 0.55 -2.49
C ARG A 30 -6.79 -0.68 -3.20
N LYS A 31 -7.07 -1.76 -2.46
CA LYS A 31 -7.70 -2.97 -3.00
C LYS A 31 -9.11 -2.68 -3.52
N LEU A 32 -9.90 -1.92 -2.76
CA LEU A 32 -11.24 -1.52 -3.17
C LEU A 32 -11.18 -0.74 -4.49
N ARG A 33 -10.35 0.31 -4.58
CA ARG A 33 -10.15 1.09 -5.79
C ARG A 33 -9.70 0.25 -6.99
N SER A 34 -8.77 -0.70 -6.78
CA SER A 34 -8.33 -1.59 -7.86
C SER A 34 -9.41 -2.56 -8.36
N ARG A 35 -10.39 -2.88 -7.51
CA ARG A 35 -11.48 -3.82 -7.82
C ARG A 35 -12.72 -3.14 -8.39
N GLN A 36 -12.81 -1.81 -8.32
CA GLN A 36 -13.96 -1.07 -8.87
C GLN A 36 -14.11 -1.23 -10.38
N GLN A 37 -13.02 -1.47 -11.10
CA GLN A 37 -13.01 -1.64 -12.55
C GLN A 37 -12.32 -2.94 -12.95
N PHE A 38 -12.81 -3.56 -14.03
CA PHE A 38 -12.14 -4.71 -14.63
C PHE A 38 -10.95 -4.23 -15.47
N ILE A 39 -9.75 -4.67 -15.10
CA ILE A 39 -8.53 -4.40 -15.84
C ILE A 39 -8.11 -5.68 -16.55
N LYS A 40 -8.03 -5.65 -17.89
CA LYS A 40 -7.59 -6.81 -18.67
C LYS A 40 -6.20 -7.27 -18.22
N PRO A 41 -5.94 -8.59 -18.14
CA PRO A 41 -4.67 -9.13 -17.65
C PRO A 41 -3.46 -8.67 -18.48
N SER A 42 -3.64 -8.42 -19.77
CA SER A 42 -2.60 -7.85 -20.64
C SER A 42 -2.13 -6.47 -20.18
N VAL A 43 -3.06 -5.61 -19.76
CA VAL A 43 -2.76 -4.25 -19.27
C VAL A 43 -2.00 -4.31 -17.95
N ILE A 44 -2.40 -5.21 -17.05
CA ILE A 44 -1.71 -5.42 -15.77
C ILE A 44 -0.26 -5.90 -16.00
N LYS A 45 -0.07 -6.88 -16.90
CA LYS A 45 1.26 -7.39 -17.26
C LYS A 45 2.15 -6.28 -17.83
N ARG A 46 1.63 -5.45 -18.73
CA ARG A 46 2.36 -4.32 -19.32
C ARG A 46 2.81 -3.32 -18.26
N GLN A 47 1.92 -2.91 -17.35
CA GLN A 47 2.25 -1.99 -16.26
C GLN A 47 3.33 -2.56 -15.33
N LYS A 48 3.31 -3.87 -15.06
CA LYS A 48 4.32 -4.55 -14.24
C LYS A 48 5.71 -4.48 -14.89
N ILE A 49 5.81 -4.75 -16.20
CA ILE A 49 7.08 -4.71 -16.94
C ILE A 49 7.65 -3.28 -16.96
N GLN A 50 6.81 -2.29 -17.30
CA GLN A 50 7.23 -0.88 -17.33
C GLN A 50 7.77 -0.41 -15.98
N LYS A 51 7.08 -0.79 -14.88
CA LYS A 51 7.53 -0.45 -13.53
C LYS A 51 8.86 -1.14 -13.16
N ALA A 52 9.06 -2.38 -13.57
CA ALA A 52 10.30 -3.10 -13.33
C ALA A 52 11.48 -2.47 -14.08
N ALA A 53 11.29 -2.14 -15.36
CA ALA A 53 12.30 -1.46 -16.17
C ALA A 53 12.69 -0.09 -15.59
N HIS A 54 11.71 0.68 -15.09
CA HIS A 54 11.99 1.95 -14.40
C HIS A 54 12.88 1.75 -13.18
N LYS A 55 12.49 0.83 -12.29
CA LYS A 55 13.25 0.56 -11.06
C LYS A 55 14.65 0.04 -11.34
N GLN A 56 14.81 -0.80 -12.37
CA GLN A 56 16.11 -1.29 -12.79
C GLN A 56 17.02 -0.17 -13.29
N ARG A 57 16.47 0.77 -14.07
CA ARG A 57 17.21 1.94 -14.53
C ARG A 57 17.69 2.81 -13.36
N GLU A 58 16.83 3.06 -12.38
CA GLU A 58 17.19 3.82 -11.17
C GLU A 58 18.33 3.13 -10.41
N ALA A 59 18.24 1.82 -10.18
CA ALA A 59 19.30 1.07 -9.49
C ALA A 59 20.63 1.08 -10.26
N SER A 60 20.60 0.93 -11.59
CA SER A 60 21.83 1.01 -12.39
C SER A 60 22.48 2.40 -12.39
N LEU A 61 21.69 3.45 -12.22
CA LEU A 61 22.22 4.82 -12.09
C LEU A 61 22.89 5.02 -10.73
N GLU A 62 22.27 4.53 -9.66
CA GLU A 62 22.87 4.52 -8.31
C GLU A 62 24.16 3.70 -8.26
N GLU A 63 24.24 2.55 -8.94
CA GLU A 63 25.47 1.73 -8.99
C GLU A 63 26.61 2.37 -9.81
N GLN A 64 26.28 3.28 -10.73
CA GLN A 64 27.26 4.01 -11.53
C GLN A 64 27.75 5.30 -10.89
N SER A 65 27.15 5.73 -9.77
CA SER A 65 27.53 6.94 -9.02
C SER A 65 28.33 6.60 -7.76
#